data_AF-A0A2E1KUF9-F1
#
_entry.id   AF-A0A2E1KUF9-F1
#
_cell.length_a   1.000
_cell.length_b   1.000
_cell.length_c   1.000
_cell.angle_alpha   90.00
_cell.angle_beta   90.00
_cell.angle_gamma   90.00
#
_symmetry.space_group_name_H-M   'P 1'
#
loop_
_entity.id
_entity.type
_entity.pdbx_description
1 polymer ?
#
loop_
_entity_poly.entity_id
_entity_poly.type
_entity_poly.pdbx_seq_one_letter_code
_entity_poly.pdbx_strand_id
1 'polypeptide(L)'
;MDRLARAEKNIELLLRMRPNQKPDLLAWKGSATMYRAVLAHEAGKSGKFDSLHSKALTLFAEARKLGPARSAVAAVVGGTYALFADRLPEKHRPTAWADSYTSYKVLWSQQSQVLEKLPLHTRGELLAGLAQSSQRTGRSKELDIYLDKILTLLPDTRYARVAKSWKEDPEFAARSNISCKYCHKPGRLSAKLAALKGK
;
A
#
# COMPACT_ATOMS: atom_id res chain seq x y z
N MET A 1 22.01 -12.57 4.40
CA MET A 1 20.66 -12.13 4.84
C MET A 1 20.03 -11.30 3.73
N ASP A 2 18.85 -11.70 3.25
CA ASP A 2 18.12 -10.93 2.25
C ASP A 2 17.69 -9.55 2.79
N ARG A 3 17.32 -8.62 1.90
CA ARG A 3 16.97 -7.24 2.30
C ARG A 3 15.76 -7.18 3.23
N LEU A 4 14.80 -8.08 3.07
CA LEU A 4 13.58 -8.11 3.88
C LEU A 4 13.89 -8.61 5.30
N ALA A 5 14.62 -9.70 5.44
CA ALA A 5 15.05 -10.25 6.73
C ALA A 5 15.85 -9.22 7.55
N ARG A 6 16.65 -8.37 6.89
CA ARG A 6 17.34 -7.25 7.54
C ARG A 6 16.36 -6.19 8.05
N ALA A 7 15.36 -5.83 7.25
CA ALA A 7 14.33 -4.87 7.66
C ALA A 7 13.49 -5.42 8.82
N GLU A 8 13.09 -6.69 8.77
CA GLU A 8 12.37 -7.39 9.84
C GLU A 8 13.16 -7.31 11.17
N LYS A 9 14.47 -7.62 11.15
CA LYS A 9 15.34 -7.48 12.33
C LYS A 9 15.38 -6.04 12.86
N ASN A 10 15.46 -5.05 11.98
CA ASN A 10 15.48 -3.64 12.37
C ASN A 10 14.16 -3.19 13.00
N ILE A 11 13.02 -3.69 12.53
CA ILE A 11 11.71 -3.40 13.13
C ILE A 11 11.67 -3.88 14.59
N GLU A 12 12.16 -5.08 14.89
CA GLU A 12 12.22 -5.59 16.27
C GLU A 12 13.13 -4.74 17.17
N LEU A 13 14.26 -4.28 16.64
CA LEU A 13 15.14 -3.38 17.37
C LEU A 13 14.44 -2.04 17.67
N LEU A 14 13.81 -1.44 16.66
CA LEU A 14 13.13 -0.15 16.79
C LEU A 14 11.92 -0.21 17.71
N LEU A 15 11.20 -1.34 17.77
CA LEU A 15 10.08 -1.52 18.71
C LEU A 15 10.51 -1.38 20.17
N ARG A 16 11.74 -1.79 20.51
CA ARG A 16 12.32 -1.61 21.85
C ARG A 16 12.83 -0.20 22.08
N MET A 17 13.44 0.40 21.05
CA MET A 17 14.09 1.71 21.18
C MET A 17 13.14 2.91 21.04
N ARG A 18 11.97 2.72 20.42
CA ARG A 18 11.06 3.82 20.02
C ARG A 18 9.60 3.49 20.36
N PRO A 19 9.24 3.40 21.65
CA PRO A 19 7.86 3.06 22.05
C PRO A 19 6.81 4.00 21.47
N ASN A 20 7.15 5.27 21.26
CA ASN A 20 6.28 6.32 20.71
C ASN A 20 5.92 6.06 19.22
N GLN A 21 6.74 5.27 18.52
CA GLN A 21 6.55 4.85 17.13
C GLN A 21 5.96 3.43 17.03
N LYS A 22 5.60 2.81 18.16
CA LYS A 22 5.05 1.45 18.21
C LYS A 22 3.91 1.22 17.21
N PRO A 23 2.90 2.11 17.04
CA PRO A 23 1.83 1.88 16.07
C PRO A 23 2.36 1.71 14.63
N ASP A 24 3.25 2.62 14.23
CA ASP A 24 3.82 2.65 12.87
C ASP A 24 4.71 1.42 12.63
N LEU A 25 5.51 1.05 13.63
CA LEU A 25 6.39 -0.12 13.57
C LEU A 25 5.60 -1.45 13.54
N LEU A 26 4.50 -1.55 14.28
CA LEU A 26 3.59 -2.69 14.19
C LEU A 26 2.93 -2.80 12.82
N ALA A 27 2.54 -1.67 12.22
CA ALA A 27 2.03 -1.66 10.85
C ALA A 27 3.07 -2.18 9.85
N TRP A 28 4.33 -1.73 9.95
CA TRP A 28 5.42 -2.26 9.11
C TRP A 28 5.71 -3.74 9.34
N LYS A 29 5.68 -4.21 10.60
CA LYS A 29 5.82 -5.63 10.95
C LYS A 29 4.68 -6.46 10.37
N GLY A 30 3.45 -5.95 10.44
CA GLY A 30 2.26 -6.55 9.84
C GLY A 30 2.41 -6.65 8.32
N SER A 31 2.89 -5.60 7.66
CA SER A 31 3.13 -5.57 6.22
C SER A 31 4.14 -6.64 5.75
N ALA A 32 5.29 -6.74 6.42
CA ALA A 32 6.28 -7.78 6.13
C ALA A 32 5.70 -9.20 6.35
N THR A 33 4.95 -9.38 7.44
CA THR A 33 4.29 -10.66 7.75
C THR A 33 3.24 -11.03 6.70
N MET A 34 2.43 -10.06 6.25
CA MET A 34 1.44 -10.24 5.18
C MET A 34 2.11 -10.65 3.87
N TYR A 35 3.22 -10.01 3.51
CA TYR A 35 3.97 -10.40 2.32
C TYR A 35 4.49 -11.85 2.41
N ARG A 36 5.00 -12.27 3.57
CA ARG A 36 5.39 -13.68 3.79
C ARG A 36 4.19 -14.63 3.70
N ALA A 37 3.00 -14.21 4.17
CA ALA A 37 1.77 -14.98 4.02
C ALA A 37 1.43 -15.17 2.54
N VAL A 38 1.41 -14.11 1.74
CA VAL A 38 1.17 -14.16 0.29
C VAL A 38 2.14 -15.14 -0.40
N LEU A 39 3.44 -15.04 -0.10
CA LEU A 39 4.42 -15.98 -0.66
C LEU A 39 4.17 -17.44 -0.25
N ALA A 40 3.66 -17.67 0.97
CA ALA A 40 3.30 -19.01 1.43
C ALA A 40 2.08 -19.54 0.67
N HIS A 41 1.07 -18.70 0.42
CA HIS A 41 -0.10 -19.06 -0.38
C HIS A 41 0.30 -19.40 -1.82
N GLU A 42 1.09 -18.56 -2.47
CA GLU A 42 1.57 -18.77 -3.84
C GLU A 42 2.42 -20.05 -3.97
N ALA A 43 3.08 -20.47 -2.88
CA ALA A 43 3.83 -21.72 -2.82
C ALA A 43 2.99 -22.94 -2.39
N GLY A 44 1.66 -22.82 -2.29
CA GLY A 44 0.76 -23.91 -1.88
C GLY A 44 0.85 -24.31 -0.39
N LYS A 45 1.50 -23.49 0.45
CA LYS A 45 1.74 -23.80 1.88
C LYS A 45 0.60 -23.25 2.75
N SER A 46 -0.59 -23.83 2.63
CA SER A 46 -1.83 -23.36 3.29
C SER A 46 -1.68 -23.13 4.80
N GLY A 47 -1.17 -24.11 5.56
CA GLY A 47 -0.99 -23.96 7.02
C GLY A 47 -0.03 -22.83 7.41
N LYS A 48 1.00 -22.58 6.58
CA LYS A 48 1.92 -21.45 6.79
C LYS A 48 1.26 -20.11 6.42
N PHE A 49 0.45 -20.09 5.36
CA PHE A 49 -0.36 -18.92 5.01
C PHE A 49 -1.30 -18.57 6.17
N ASP A 50 -2.09 -19.52 6.69
CA ASP A 50 -3.10 -19.25 7.72
C ASP A 50 -2.46 -18.65 8.98
N SER A 51 -1.34 -19.23 9.43
CA SER A 51 -0.59 -18.72 10.58
C SER A 51 -0.06 -17.29 10.36
N LEU A 52 0.59 -17.03 9.22
CA LEU A 52 1.17 -15.72 8.93
C LEU A 52 0.10 -14.66 8.66
N HIS A 53 -0.97 -15.02 7.95
CA HIS A 53 -2.08 -14.14 7.65
C HIS A 53 -2.78 -13.69 8.93
N SER A 54 -3.14 -14.64 9.81
CA SER A 54 -3.73 -14.33 11.12
C SER A 54 -2.82 -13.41 11.95
N LYS A 55 -1.52 -13.70 11.99
CA LYS A 55 -0.54 -12.84 12.68
C LYS A 55 -0.48 -11.42 12.10
N ALA A 56 -0.50 -11.28 10.78
CA ALA A 56 -0.51 -9.98 10.12
C ALA A 56 -1.79 -9.17 10.47
N LEU A 57 -2.95 -9.83 10.48
CA LEU A 57 -4.22 -9.19 10.88
C LEU A 57 -4.16 -8.68 12.33
N THR A 58 -3.65 -9.49 13.26
CA THR A 58 -3.47 -9.09 14.66
C THR A 58 -2.54 -7.88 14.80
N LEU A 59 -1.42 -7.86 14.06
CA LEU A 59 -0.48 -6.74 14.07
C LEU A 59 -1.13 -5.45 13.52
N PHE A 60 -1.91 -5.54 12.45
CA PHE A 60 -2.65 -4.38 11.93
C PHE A 60 -3.73 -3.90 12.88
N ALA A 61 -4.45 -4.82 13.53
CA ALA A 61 -5.45 -4.48 14.54
C ALA A 61 -4.82 -3.74 15.73
N GLU A 62 -3.69 -4.22 16.26
CA GLU A 62 -2.96 -3.55 17.34
C GLU A 62 -2.43 -2.17 16.89
N ALA A 63 -1.86 -2.08 15.69
CA ALA A 63 -1.39 -0.80 15.12
C ALA A 63 -2.52 0.23 15.01
N ARG A 64 -3.69 -0.17 14.49
CA ARG A 64 -4.89 0.69 14.38
C ARG A 64 -5.43 1.06 15.76
N LYS A 65 -5.44 0.15 16.73
CA LYS A 65 -5.88 0.44 18.11
C LYS A 65 -4.99 1.50 18.77
N LEU A 66 -3.67 1.42 18.58
CA LEU A 66 -2.72 2.35 19.18
C LEU A 66 -2.58 3.66 18.40
N GLY A 67 -2.97 3.69 17.12
CA GLY A 67 -2.84 4.86 16.25
C GLY A 67 -3.98 5.01 15.25
N PRO A 68 -5.26 5.13 15.70
CA PRO A 68 -6.43 5.06 14.82
C PRO A 68 -6.48 6.20 13.78
N ALA A 69 -5.93 7.37 14.11
CA ALA A 69 -5.83 8.52 13.22
C ALA A 69 -4.40 8.78 12.74
N ARG A 70 -3.45 7.83 12.87
CA ARG A 70 -2.08 8.04 12.40
C ARG A 70 -1.98 7.78 10.90
N SER A 71 -1.66 8.83 10.14
CA SER A 71 -1.45 8.75 8.69
C SER A 71 -0.45 7.66 8.31
N ALA A 72 0.63 7.49 9.08
CA ALA A 72 1.65 6.46 8.83
C ALA A 72 1.07 5.03 8.90
N VAL A 73 0.22 4.74 9.90
CA VAL A 73 -0.47 3.45 10.02
C VAL A 73 -1.40 3.23 8.83
N ALA A 74 -2.23 4.23 8.51
CA ALA A 74 -3.16 4.16 7.39
C ALA A 74 -2.44 3.94 6.05
N ALA A 75 -1.32 4.64 5.81
CA ALA A 75 -0.52 4.48 4.60
C ALA A 75 0.07 3.08 4.45
N VAL A 76 0.65 2.54 5.54
CA VAL A 76 1.26 1.19 5.49
C VAL A 76 0.19 0.12 5.30
N VAL A 77 -0.91 0.18 6.06
CA VAL A 77 -1.96 -0.84 5.96
C VAL A 77 -2.69 -0.75 4.62
N GLY A 78 -3.09 0.46 4.21
CA GLY A 78 -3.76 0.71 2.93
C GLY A 78 -2.93 0.28 1.74
N GLY A 79 -1.65 0.68 1.71
CA GLY A 79 -0.71 0.31 0.65
C GLY A 79 -0.37 -1.18 0.62
N THR A 80 -0.28 -1.84 1.78
CA THR A 80 -0.07 -3.30 1.85
C THR A 80 -1.21 -4.04 1.17
N TYR A 81 -2.46 -3.71 1.51
CA TYR A 81 -3.60 -4.36 0.87
C TYR A 81 -3.75 -3.95 -0.60
N ALA A 82 -3.46 -2.70 -0.96
CA ALA A 82 -3.48 -2.28 -2.36
C ALA A 82 -2.49 -3.05 -3.25
N LEU A 83 -1.39 -3.54 -2.66
CA LEU A 83 -0.38 -4.33 -3.37
C LEU A 83 -0.69 -5.83 -3.38
N PHE A 84 -1.27 -6.36 -2.31
CA PHE A 84 -1.35 -7.80 -2.07
C PHE A 84 -2.74 -8.41 -2.06
N ALA A 85 -3.82 -7.62 -1.98
CA ALA A 85 -5.17 -8.16 -1.85
C ALA A 85 -5.52 -9.12 -3.00
N ASP A 86 -5.22 -8.78 -4.26
CA ASP A 86 -5.47 -9.66 -5.41
C ASP A 86 -4.62 -10.96 -5.40
N ARG A 87 -3.57 -11.01 -4.57
CA ARG A 87 -2.67 -12.16 -4.39
C ARG A 87 -3.03 -13.03 -3.18
N LEU A 88 -4.08 -12.67 -2.44
CA LEU A 88 -4.61 -13.50 -1.36
C LEU A 88 -5.55 -14.58 -1.92
N PRO A 89 -5.83 -15.65 -1.14
CA PRO A 89 -6.95 -16.53 -1.43
C PRO A 89 -8.24 -15.72 -1.61
N GLU A 90 -9.07 -16.13 -2.57
CA GLU A 90 -10.25 -15.38 -3.02
C GLU A 90 -11.17 -14.96 -1.85
N LYS A 91 -11.38 -15.87 -0.89
CA LYS A 91 -12.18 -15.63 0.31
C LYS A 91 -11.73 -14.43 1.18
N HIS A 92 -10.48 -14.00 1.07
CA HIS A 92 -9.94 -12.88 1.86
C HIS A 92 -9.90 -11.55 1.09
N ARG A 93 -10.04 -11.58 -0.23
CA ARG A 93 -9.88 -10.38 -1.07
C ARG A 93 -10.90 -9.28 -0.77
N PRO A 94 -12.21 -9.57 -0.59
CA PRO A 94 -13.19 -8.52 -0.31
C PRO A 94 -12.86 -7.72 0.95
N THR A 95 -12.55 -8.41 2.05
CA THR A 95 -12.17 -7.76 3.32
C THR A 95 -10.87 -6.97 3.17
N ALA A 96 -9.86 -7.52 2.50
CA ALA A 96 -8.59 -6.82 2.27
C ALA A 96 -8.78 -5.52 1.46
N TRP A 97 -9.63 -5.55 0.43
CA TRP A 97 -9.95 -4.35 -0.37
C TRP A 97 -10.77 -3.33 0.40
N ALA A 98 -11.73 -3.77 1.23
CA ALA A 98 -12.48 -2.88 2.13
C ALA A 98 -11.56 -2.19 3.16
N ASP A 99 -10.59 -2.92 3.70
CA ASP A 99 -9.57 -2.41 4.61
C ASP A 99 -8.61 -1.41 3.92
N SER A 100 -8.25 -1.68 2.67
CA SER A 100 -7.47 -0.75 1.85
C SER A 100 -8.23 0.56 1.67
N TYR A 101 -9.49 0.49 1.21
CA TYR A 101 -10.35 1.65 1.04
C TYR A 101 -10.46 2.46 2.33
N THR A 102 -10.78 1.80 3.45
CA THR A 102 -10.92 2.47 4.76
C THR A 102 -9.66 3.22 5.16
N SER A 103 -8.49 2.60 4.97
CA SER A 103 -7.20 3.22 5.28
C SER A 103 -6.93 4.44 4.39
N TYR A 104 -7.23 4.35 3.08
CA TYR A 104 -7.09 5.50 2.18
C TYR A 104 -8.11 6.62 2.45
N LYS A 105 -9.30 6.32 2.98
CA LYS A 105 -10.24 7.38 3.43
C LYS A 105 -9.73 8.13 4.65
N VAL A 106 -9.03 7.46 5.57
CA VAL A 106 -8.33 8.13 6.67
C VAL A 106 -7.24 9.06 6.14
N LEU A 107 -6.45 8.61 5.16
CA LEU A 107 -5.45 9.49 4.53
C LEU A 107 -6.11 10.67 3.82
N TRP A 108 -7.20 10.42 3.09
CA TRP A 108 -7.94 11.45 2.38
C TRP A 108 -8.43 12.56 3.31
N SER A 109 -9.02 12.21 4.46
CA SER A 109 -9.53 13.21 5.42
C SER A 109 -8.42 14.09 6.00
N GLN A 110 -7.17 13.62 6.01
CA GLN A 110 -6.02 14.32 6.55
C GLN A 110 -5.25 15.13 5.50
N GLN A 111 -5.28 14.69 4.24
CA GLN A 111 -4.37 15.16 3.20
C GLN A 111 -5.07 15.89 2.05
N SER A 112 -6.40 15.78 1.91
CA SER A 112 -7.14 16.34 0.76
C SER A 112 -6.99 17.86 0.62
N GLN A 113 -6.99 18.60 1.74
CA GLN A 113 -6.86 20.06 1.77
C GLN A 113 -5.49 20.57 1.29
N VAL A 114 -4.46 19.72 1.34
CA VAL A 114 -3.09 20.08 0.95
C VAL A 114 -2.58 19.21 -0.20
N LEU A 115 -3.48 18.50 -0.90
CA LEU A 115 -3.17 17.50 -1.92
C LEU A 115 -2.17 18.01 -2.96
N GLU A 116 -2.35 19.24 -3.44
CA GLU A 116 -1.49 19.89 -4.44
C GLU A 116 -0.11 20.31 -3.92
N LYS A 117 0.08 20.37 -2.61
CA LYS A 117 1.38 20.64 -1.96
C LYS A 117 2.13 19.37 -1.63
N LEU A 118 1.48 18.20 -1.69
CA LEU A 118 2.13 16.92 -1.42
C LEU A 118 3.14 16.58 -2.54
N PRO A 119 4.27 15.94 -2.19
CA PRO A 119 5.17 15.36 -3.18
C PRO A 119 4.41 14.43 -4.14
N LEU A 120 4.88 14.37 -5.40
CA LEU A 120 4.27 13.57 -6.45
C LEU A 120 3.98 12.13 -6.01
N HIS A 121 4.92 11.48 -5.31
CA HIS A 121 4.72 10.13 -4.82
C HIS A 121 3.51 10.02 -3.87
N THR A 122 3.46 10.87 -2.85
CA THR A 122 2.38 10.84 -1.85
C THR A 122 1.02 11.15 -2.48
N ARG A 123 0.96 12.15 -3.36
CA ARG A 123 -0.27 12.52 -4.09
C ARG A 123 -0.75 11.37 -4.99
N GLY A 124 0.19 10.77 -5.74
CA GLY A 124 -0.04 9.65 -6.63
C GLY A 124 -0.56 8.42 -5.89
N GLU A 125 0.10 8.00 -4.81
CA GLU A 125 -0.33 6.83 -4.03
C GLU A 125 -1.67 7.04 -3.33
N LEU A 126 -1.95 8.25 -2.83
CA LEU A 126 -3.24 8.55 -2.22
C LEU A 126 -4.37 8.40 -3.23
N LEU A 127 -4.28 9.09 -4.38
CA LEU A 127 -5.34 9.07 -5.39
C LEU A 127 -5.46 7.69 -6.06
N ALA A 128 -4.33 7.05 -6.39
CA ALA A 128 -4.32 5.72 -6.98
C ALA A 128 -4.88 4.65 -6.03
N GLY A 129 -4.54 4.73 -4.74
CA GLY A 129 -5.09 3.86 -3.72
C GLY A 129 -6.60 4.00 -3.55
N LEU A 130 -7.11 5.24 -3.55
CA LEU A 130 -8.53 5.52 -3.53
C LEU A 130 -9.24 5.01 -4.80
N ALA A 131 -8.68 5.24 -5.99
CA ALA A 131 -9.24 4.73 -7.24
C ALA A 131 -9.26 3.19 -7.26
N GLN A 132 -8.13 2.54 -6.99
CA GLN A 132 -8.00 1.08 -7.02
C GLN A 132 -8.93 0.40 -6.02
N SER A 133 -8.94 0.86 -4.77
CA SER A 133 -9.81 0.28 -3.74
C SER A 133 -11.29 0.57 -4.00
N SER A 134 -11.63 1.72 -4.60
CA SER A 134 -13.01 2.01 -5.04
C SER A 134 -13.46 1.06 -6.14
N GLN A 135 -12.62 0.82 -7.17
CA GLN A 135 -12.92 -0.15 -8.22
C GLN A 135 -13.17 -1.54 -7.65
N ARG A 136 -12.28 -2.01 -6.77
CA ARG A 136 -12.32 -3.37 -6.21
C ARG A 136 -13.45 -3.59 -5.21
N THR A 137 -14.08 -2.52 -4.72
CA THR A 137 -15.21 -2.56 -3.78
C THR A 137 -16.52 -2.09 -4.42
N GLY A 138 -16.59 -1.98 -5.75
CA GLY A 138 -17.82 -1.64 -6.48
C GLY A 138 -18.25 -0.18 -6.37
N ARG A 139 -17.37 0.72 -5.94
CA ARG A 139 -17.65 2.16 -5.75
C ARG A 139 -17.40 2.97 -7.02
N SER A 140 -18.16 2.68 -8.08
CA SER A 140 -17.96 3.26 -9.42
C SER A 140 -17.92 4.79 -9.45
N LYS A 141 -18.84 5.46 -8.74
CA LYS A 141 -18.85 6.93 -8.65
C LYS A 141 -17.56 7.50 -8.04
N GLU A 142 -17.06 6.86 -6.99
CA GLU A 142 -15.80 7.28 -6.37
C GLU A 142 -14.60 6.95 -7.25
N LEU A 143 -14.61 5.81 -7.95
CA LEU A 143 -13.60 5.48 -8.95
C LEU A 143 -13.46 6.61 -9.97
N ASP A 144 -14.55 7.05 -10.59
CA ASP A 144 -14.53 8.11 -11.59
C ASP A 144 -13.95 9.42 -11.04
N ILE A 145 -14.41 9.84 -9.84
CA ILE A 145 -13.91 11.04 -9.16
C ILE A 145 -12.39 10.98 -8.98
N TYR A 146 -11.85 9.85 -8.52
CA TYR A 146 -10.42 9.76 -8.25
C TYR A 146 -9.59 9.58 -9.53
N LEU A 147 -10.11 8.91 -10.57
CA LEU A 147 -9.46 8.86 -11.88
C LEU A 147 -9.37 10.26 -12.51
N ASP A 148 -10.44 11.05 -12.44
CA ASP A 148 -10.44 12.42 -12.95
C ASP A 148 -9.45 13.31 -12.18
N LYS A 149 -9.40 13.17 -10.84
CA LYS A 149 -8.38 13.86 -10.03
C LYS A 149 -6.96 13.47 -10.42
N ILE A 150 -6.70 12.20 -10.74
CA ILE A 150 -5.37 11.76 -11.20
C ILE A 150 -5.03 12.43 -12.54
N LEU A 151 -5.97 12.45 -13.50
CA LEU A 151 -5.74 13.04 -14.81
C LEU A 151 -5.48 14.55 -14.73
N THR A 152 -6.20 15.26 -13.86
CA THR A 152 -6.05 16.71 -13.67
C THR A 152 -4.82 17.09 -12.86
N LEU A 153 -4.55 16.41 -11.74
CA LEU A 153 -3.53 16.84 -10.77
C LEU A 153 -2.16 16.19 -10.98
N LEU A 154 -2.09 15.14 -11.79
CA LEU A 154 -0.88 14.37 -12.06
C LEU A 154 -0.63 14.19 -13.57
N PRO A 155 -0.79 15.25 -14.41
CA PRO A 155 -0.58 15.14 -15.84
C PRO A 155 0.85 14.68 -16.14
N ASP A 156 1.04 14.04 -17.29
CA ASP A 156 2.34 13.53 -17.79
C ASP A 156 3.02 12.45 -16.91
N THR A 157 2.36 12.01 -15.84
CA THR A 157 2.88 10.97 -14.96
C THR A 157 2.44 9.57 -15.38
N ARG A 158 3.12 8.55 -14.83
CA ARG A 158 2.68 7.16 -15.00
C ARG A 158 1.31 6.90 -14.38
N TYR A 159 0.91 7.65 -13.34
CA TYR A 159 -0.43 7.54 -12.77
C TYR A 159 -1.49 7.99 -13.77
N ALA A 160 -1.32 9.16 -14.40
CA ALA A 160 -2.26 9.65 -15.42
C ALA A 160 -2.37 8.69 -16.62
N ARG A 161 -1.26 8.13 -17.10
CA ARG A 161 -1.29 7.13 -18.18
C ARG A 161 -2.13 5.91 -17.83
N VAL A 162 -1.94 5.34 -16.63
CA VAL A 162 -2.72 4.18 -16.18
C VAL A 162 -4.17 4.56 -15.91
N ALA A 163 -4.43 5.75 -15.33
CA ALA A 163 -5.79 6.24 -15.10
C ALA A 163 -6.58 6.39 -16.41
N LYS A 164 -5.95 6.90 -17.46
CA LYS A 164 -6.54 6.97 -18.79
C LYS A 164 -6.93 5.58 -19.31
N SER A 165 -6.00 4.62 -19.27
CA SER A 165 -6.31 3.24 -19.67
C SER A 165 -7.40 2.59 -18.82
N TRP A 166 -7.50 2.93 -17.53
CA TRP A 166 -8.57 2.44 -16.66
C TRP A 166 -9.94 3.01 -17.01
N LYS A 167 -10.02 4.27 -17.46
CA LYS A 167 -11.28 4.87 -17.93
C LYS A 167 -11.71 4.30 -19.29
N GLU A 168 -10.75 3.95 -20.14
CA GLU A 168 -11.00 3.40 -21.48
C GLU A 168 -11.35 1.91 -21.47
N ASP A 169 -10.77 1.13 -20.56
CA ASP A 169 -10.93 -0.33 -20.50
C ASP A 169 -11.18 -0.82 -19.05
N PRO A 170 -12.45 -1.06 -18.68
CA PRO A 170 -12.82 -1.61 -17.38
C PRO A 170 -12.24 -3.01 -17.10
N GLU A 171 -12.04 -3.84 -18.14
CA GLU A 171 -11.43 -5.16 -17.97
C GLU A 171 -9.94 -5.02 -17.63
N PHE A 172 -9.24 -4.10 -18.29
CA PHE A 172 -7.88 -3.74 -17.92
C PHE A 172 -7.80 -3.21 -16.48
N ALA A 173 -8.74 -2.37 -16.05
CA ALA A 173 -8.81 -1.91 -14.66
C ALA A 173 -8.96 -3.09 -13.69
N ALA A 174 -9.81 -4.07 -14.01
CA ALA A 174 -10.06 -5.24 -13.17
C ALA A 174 -8.83 -6.16 -13.01
N ARG A 175 -7.97 -6.27 -14.04
CA ARG A 175 -6.79 -7.17 -14.04
C ARG A 175 -5.44 -6.48 -13.79
N SER A 176 -5.42 -5.16 -13.60
CA SER A 176 -4.18 -4.40 -13.39
C SER A 176 -4.20 -3.64 -12.05
N ASN A 177 -3.10 -2.94 -11.74
CA ASN A 177 -3.01 -2.03 -10.58
C ASN A 177 -2.66 -0.61 -11.06
N ILE A 178 -3.06 0.39 -10.28
CA ILE A 178 -2.73 1.81 -10.52
C ILE A 178 -1.88 2.41 -9.39
N SER A 179 -1.84 1.77 -8.22
CA SER A 179 -0.94 2.13 -7.11
C SER A 179 0.50 1.71 -7.37
N CYS A 180 1.44 2.26 -6.58
CA CYS A 180 2.87 1.90 -6.55
C CYS A 180 3.62 2.11 -7.88
N LYS A 181 3.19 3.08 -8.70
CA LYS A 181 3.75 3.30 -10.06
C LYS A 181 5.03 4.12 -10.10
N TYR A 182 5.30 4.92 -9.07
CA TYR A 182 6.44 5.82 -9.05
C TYR A 182 7.74 5.14 -8.57
N CYS A 183 7.70 4.30 -7.54
CA CYS A 183 8.92 3.88 -6.84
C CYS A 183 9.59 2.59 -7.36
N HIS A 184 8.91 1.77 -8.15
CA HIS A 184 9.39 0.43 -8.50
C HIS A 184 9.88 0.31 -9.96
N LYS A 185 10.88 1.11 -10.34
CA LYS A 185 11.67 0.88 -11.56
C LYS A 185 13.05 0.34 -11.17
N PRO A 186 13.46 -0.87 -11.63
CA PRO A 186 14.83 -1.33 -11.49
C PRO A 186 15.81 -0.24 -11.95
N GLY A 187 16.86 -0.01 -11.17
CA GLY A 187 17.90 0.98 -11.50
C GLY A 187 17.60 2.44 -11.14
N ARG A 188 16.39 2.79 -10.68
CA ARG A 188 16.05 4.20 -10.36
C ARG A 188 16.98 4.86 -9.33
N LEU A 189 17.47 4.08 -8.36
CA LEU A 189 18.39 4.58 -7.33
C LEU A 189 19.87 4.29 -7.66
N SER A 190 20.18 3.64 -8.78
CA SER A 190 21.55 3.19 -9.08
C SER A 190 22.54 4.36 -9.12
N ALA A 191 22.17 5.48 -9.74
CA ALA A 191 23.01 6.68 -9.78
C ALA A 191 23.28 7.25 -8.38
N LYS A 192 22.24 7.32 -7.53
CA LYS A 192 22.39 7.80 -6.15
C LYS A 192 23.21 6.85 -5.28
N LEU A 193 23.05 5.54 -5.47
CA LEU A 193 23.82 4.51 -4.78
C LEU A 193 25.30 4.53 -5.19
N ALA A 194 25.59 4.77 -6.47
CA ALA A 194 26.97 4.94 -6.95
C ALA A 194 27.63 6.17 -6.29
N ALA A 195 26.92 7.30 -6.26
CA ALA A 195 27.41 8.54 -5.62
C ALA A 195 27.66 8.42 -4.11
N LEU A 196 26.93 7.53 -3.41
CA LEU A 196 27.12 7.28 -1.98
C LEU A 196 28.25 6.28 -1.67
N LYS A 197 28.68 5.47 -2.64
CA LYS A 197 29.80 4.51 -2.50
C LYS A 197 31.16 5.10 -2.86
N GLY A 198 31.17 6.24 -3.57
CA GLY A 198 32.38 6.99 -3.91
C GLY A 198 32.77 8.04 -2.87
N LYS A 199 32.20 7.98 -1.66
CA LYS A 199 32.57 8.74 -0.47
C LYS A 199 32.93 7.75 0.64
#